data_AF-A0A9X0H226-F1
#
_entry.id   AF-A0A9X0H226-F1
#
_cell.length_a   1.000
_cell.length_b   1.000
_cell.length_c   1.000
_cell.angle_alpha   90.00
_cell.angle_beta   90.00
_cell.angle_gamma   90.00
#
_symmetry.space_group_name_H-M   'P 1'
#
loop_
_entity.id
_entity.type
_entity.pdbx_description
1 polymer ?
#
loop_
_entity_poly.entity_id
_entity_poly.type
_entity_poly.pdbx_seq_one_letter_code
_entity_poly.pdbx_strand_id
1 'polypeptide(L)'
;MDMKKRAAVLLSALLVQGCQSLRSADAGGISVMASVATIPYAERAIPAEQAKRFFDVAATDTVLEGPSFDRAGNLVFSDVRGQRLLRLSTSGVLSEVRKFDHGNPGGTAIHRDGRIYVAVIADQFARGWIV
;
A
#
# COMPACT_ATOMS: atom_id res chain seq x y z
N MET A 1 -25.91 -19.65 46.89
CA MET A 1 -26.65 -20.88 46.60
C MET A 1 -27.25 -20.73 45.21
N ASP A 2 -27.11 -21.64 44.24
CA ASP A 2 -26.29 -22.87 44.10
C ASP A 2 -26.27 -23.20 42.57
N MET A 3 -25.16 -23.10 41.83
CA MET A 3 -24.09 -24.10 41.55
C MET A 3 -24.44 -25.26 40.57
N LYS A 4 -23.56 -25.48 39.57
CA LYS A 4 -23.44 -26.62 38.60
C LYS A 4 -24.51 -26.68 37.48
N LYS A 5 -24.24 -27.22 36.27
CA LYS A 5 -23.33 -28.32 35.88
C LYS A 5 -22.42 -28.01 34.67
N ARG A 6 -21.39 -28.85 34.50
CA ARG A 6 -20.33 -28.81 33.48
C ARG A 6 -20.57 -29.88 32.40
N ALA A 7 -19.98 -29.72 31.22
CA ALA A 7 -19.53 -30.83 30.38
C ALA A 7 -18.30 -30.40 29.56
N ALA A 8 -17.17 -31.07 29.77
CA ALA A 8 -16.00 -31.03 28.91
C ALA A 8 -15.63 -32.48 28.59
N VAL A 9 -15.31 -32.78 27.33
CA VAL A 9 -14.83 -34.09 26.89
C VAL A 9 -13.64 -33.87 25.95
N LEU A 10 -12.58 -34.63 26.18
CA LEU A 10 -11.29 -34.64 25.48
C LEU A 10 -10.78 -36.10 25.52
N LEU A 11 -9.68 -36.41 24.79
CA LEU A 11 -9.16 -37.77 24.48
C LEU A 11 -10.03 -38.54 23.44
N SER A 12 -9.52 -39.32 22.47
CA SER A 12 -8.15 -39.75 22.06
C SER A 12 -8.12 -39.87 20.50
N ALA A 13 -7.09 -40.31 19.73
CA ALA A 13 -5.76 -40.89 19.99
C ALA A 13 -4.79 -40.57 18.79
N LEU A 14 -3.84 -41.46 18.48
CA LEU A 14 -2.91 -41.47 17.32
C LEU A 14 -3.05 -42.78 16.51
N LEU A 15 -2.67 -42.78 15.22
CA LEU A 15 -1.90 -43.89 14.59
C LEU A 15 -1.23 -43.51 13.25
N VAL A 16 -0.18 -44.26 12.89
CA VAL A 16 0.90 -44.01 11.89
C VAL A 16 1.39 -45.39 11.39
N GLN A 17 1.95 -45.65 10.19
CA GLN A 17 2.44 -44.86 9.05
C GLN A 17 1.58 -45.17 7.78
N GLY A 18 1.90 -44.87 6.50
CA GLY A 18 3.09 -44.41 5.78
C GLY A 18 3.73 -45.51 4.89
N CYS A 19 3.60 -45.41 3.55
CA CYS A 19 4.45 -46.09 2.56
C CYS A 19 4.32 -45.45 1.15
N GLN A 20 5.21 -45.79 0.23
CA GLN A 20 5.44 -45.15 -1.09
C GLN A 20 5.36 -46.16 -2.25
N SER A 21 5.13 -45.80 -3.52
CA SER A 21 4.51 -44.62 -4.19
C SER A 21 4.35 -44.97 -5.70
N LEU A 22 3.84 -44.05 -6.56
CA LEU A 22 4.32 -43.78 -7.94
C LEU A 22 3.33 -42.94 -8.80
N ARG A 23 3.84 -41.80 -9.31
CA ARG A 23 3.54 -41.10 -10.60
C ARG A 23 2.10 -41.03 -11.17
N SER A 24 1.63 -39.78 -11.33
CA SER A 24 1.28 -39.23 -12.65
C SER A 24 1.78 -37.77 -12.75
N ALA A 25 1.97 -37.25 -13.97
CA ALA A 25 2.70 -36.01 -14.23
C ALA A 25 1.78 -34.80 -14.52
N ASP A 26 2.38 -33.60 -14.37
CA ASP A 26 2.09 -32.32 -15.00
C ASP A 26 0.64 -31.82 -15.20
N ALA A 27 0.37 -30.64 -14.62
CA ALA A 27 0.29 -29.40 -15.42
C ALA A 27 0.28 -28.12 -14.57
N GLY A 28 1.02 -27.09 -15.01
CA GLY A 28 0.54 -25.70 -14.86
C GLY A 28 0.95 -24.86 -13.65
N GLY A 29 2.06 -25.13 -12.97
CA GLY A 29 2.63 -24.20 -11.98
C GLY A 29 3.51 -23.12 -12.63
N ILE A 30 2.96 -21.94 -12.96
CA ILE A 30 3.78 -20.81 -13.43
C ILE A 30 4.61 -20.29 -12.25
N SER A 31 5.87 -20.72 -12.18
CA SER A 31 6.87 -20.06 -11.34
C SER A 31 7.17 -18.69 -11.93
N VAL A 32 6.61 -17.64 -11.33
CA VAL A 32 6.90 -16.25 -11.70
C VAL A 32 8.33 -15.94 -11.26
N MET A 33 9.28 -16.28 -12.11
CA MET A 33 10.64 -15.79 -12.03
C MET A 33 10.59 -14.27 -12.11
N ALA A 34 10.84 -13.61 -10.97
CA ALA A 34 11.02 -12.17 -10.92
C ALA A 34 12.29 -11.80 -11.69
N SER A 35 12.13 -11.58 -13.00
CA SER A 35 13.19 -11.02 -13.83
C SER A 35 13.41 -9.57 -13.39
N VAL A 36 14.39 -9.39 -12.51
CA VAL A 36 15.01 -8.07 -12.32
C VAL A 36 15.65 -7.74 -13.66
N ALA A 37 14.99 -6.87 -14.43
CA ALA A 37 15.49 -6.43 -15.72
C ALA A 37 16.91 -5.87 -15.54
N THR A 38 17.88 -6.42 -16.27
CA THR A 38 19.28 -5.99 -16.18
C THR A 38 19.37 -4.51 -16.52
N ILE A 39 19.97 -3.71 -15.63
CA ILE A 39 20.15 -2.27 -15.84
C ILE A 39 20.81 -2.05 -17.22
N PRO A 40 20.20 -1.21 -18.10
CA PRO A 40 20.73 -0.88 -19.41
C PRO A 40 22.19 -0.43 -19.34
N TYR A 41 23.01 -0.76 -20.34
CA TYR A 41 24.45 -0.45 -20.30
C TYR A 41 24.75 1.03 -19.98
N ALA A 42 23.97 1.95 -20.54
CA ALA A 42 24.07 3.39 -20.30
C ALA A 42 23.79 3.83 -18.85
N GLU A 43 23.04 3.03 -18.08
CA GLU A 43 22.60 3.34 -16.73
C GLU A 43 23.38 2.58 -15.65
N ARG A 44 24.21 1.58 -16.00
CA ARG A 44 24.95 0.75 -15.03
C ARG A 44 25.93 1.51 -14.13
N ALA A 45 26.35 2.70 -14.53
CA ALA A 45 27.21 3.58 -13.74
C ALA A 45 26.41 4.53 -12.82
N ILE A 46 25.08 4.58 -12.96
CA ILE A 46 24.21 5.40 -12.12
C ILE A 46 23.94 4.62 -10.81
N PRO A 47 24.12 5.23 -9.63
CA PRO A 47 23.71 4.62 -8.38
C PRO A 47 22.21 4.30 -8.40
N ALA A 48 21.87 3.01 -8.36
CA ALA A 48 20.50 2.51 -8.37
C ALA A 48 20.30 1.57 -7.19
N GLU A 49 19.19 1.74 -6.47
CA GLU A 49 18.73 0.81 -5.44
C GLU A 49 17.30 0.36 -5.78
N GLN A 50 16.97 -0.89 -5.46
CA GLN A 50 15.59 -1.36 -5.55
C GLN A 50 14.73 -0.66 -4.50
N ALA A 51 13.68 0.05 -4.95
CA ALA A 51 12.74 0.70 -4.06
C ALA A 51 12.11 -0.30 -3.08
N LYS A 52 12.15 0.03 -1.79
CA LYS A 52 11.55 -0.74 -0.70
C LYS A 52 10.17 -0.16 -0.37
N ARG A 53 9.26 -1.02 0.08
CA ARG A 53 7.93 -0.61 0.59
C ARG A 53 8.13 0.25 1.83
N PHE A 54 7.69 1.51 1.77
CA PHE A 54 7.99 2.51 2.79
C PHE A 54 6.91 2.64 3.88
N PHE A 55 5.64 2.70 3.49
CA PHE A 55 4.52 2.90 4.42
C PHE A 55 3.19 2.37 3.83
N ASP A 56 2.27 1.95 4.72
CA ASP A 56 0.97 1.36 4.37
C ASP A 56 -0.17 2.32 4.71
N VAL A 57 -0.82 2.86 3.70
CA VAL A 57 -1.80 3.97 3.88
C VAL A 57 -3.21 3.50 4.17
N ALA A 58 -3.66 2.41 3.52
CA ALA A 58 -5.01 1.89 3.65
C ALA A 58 -5.04 0.36 3.55
N ALA A 59 -5.99 -0.27 4.25
CA ALA A 59 -6.23 -1.71 4.18
C ALA A 59 -7.03 -2.14 2.93
N THR A 60 -7.64 -1.19 2.24
CA THR A 60 -8.39 -1.39 0.99
C THR A 60 -7.65 -0.72 -0.17
N ASP A 61 -7.84 -1.23 -1.39
CA ASP A 61 -7.25 -0.63 -2.58
C ASP A 61 -7.62 0.85 -2.70
N THR A 62 -6.61 1.71 -2.79
CA THR A 62 -6.78 3.11 -3.17
C THR A 62 -5.89 3.46 -4.38
N VAL A 63 -5.81 4.73 -4.74
CA VAL A 63 -4.83 5.29 -5.68
C VAL A 63 -4.15 6.43 -4.93
N LEU A 64 -2.82 6.42 -4.86
CA LEU A 64 -2.01 7.43 -4.18
C LEU A 64 -1.22 8.21 -5.22
N GLU A 65 -1.22 9.53 -5.12
CA GLU A 65 -0.65 10.42 -6.12
C GLU A 65 0.13 11.59 -5.51
N GLY A 66 1.03 12.16 -6.32
CA GLY A 66 1.69 13.44 -6.02
C GLY A 66 2.41 13.54 -4.68
N PRO A 67 3.36 12.65 -4.33
CA PRO A 67 4.16 12.77 -3.11
C PRO A 67 5.07 14.02 -3.14
N SER A 68 4.98 14.86 -2.11
CA SER A 68 5.82 16.04 -1.87
C SER A 68 6.31 16.07 -0.42
N PHE A 69 7.59 16.39 -0.20
CA PHE A 69 8.13 16.65 1.13
C PHE A 69 7.98 18.12 1.54
N ASP A 70 7.50 18.36 2.77
CA ASP A 70 7.55 19.69 3.39
C ASP A 70 8.92 19.99 4.04
N ARG A 71 9.11 21.21 4.56
CA ARG A 71 10.38 21.63 5.21
C ARG A 71 10.72 20.89 6.50
N ALA A 72 9.74 20.24 7.14
CA ALA A 72 9.96 19.42 8.32
C ALA A 72 10.22 17.94 7.95
N GLY A 73 10.27 17.61 6.66
CA GLY A 73 10.47 16.25 6.17
C GLY A 73 9.20 15.40 6.20
N ASN A 74 8.02 15.98 6.46
CA ASN A 74 6.77 15.22 6.37
C ASN A 74 6.42 14.99 4.90
N LEU A 75 5.95 13.79 4.59
CA LEU A 75 5.50 13.42 3.25
C LEU A 75 4.01 13.72 3.10
N VAL A 76 3.67 14.68 2.24
CA VAL A 76 2.30 15.03 1.85
C VAL A 76 1.98 14.37 0.52
N PHE A 77 0.80 13.76 0.40
CA PHE A 77 0.38 13.07 -0.83
C PHE A 77 -1.14 12.96 -0.89
N SER A 78 -1.67 12.76 -2.09
CA SER A 78 -3.11 12.63 -2.33
C SER A 78 -3.55 11.17 -2.26
N ASP A 79 -4.72 10.95 -1.67
CA ASP A 79 -5.49 9.72 -1.77
C ASP A 79 -6.70 9.99 -2.69
N VAL A 80 -6.55 9.60 -3.95
CA VAL A 80 -7.40 10.01 -5.08
C VAL A 80 -8.81 9.43 -4.91
N ARG A 81 -8.91 8.12 -4.60
CA ARG A 81 -10.19 7.45 -4.32
C ARG A 81 -10.75 7.85 -2.96
N GLY A 82 -9.89 8.07 -1.97
CA GLY A 82 -10.28 8.60 -0.66
C GLY A 82 -10.72 10.06 -0.67
N GLN A 83 -10.58 10.79 -1.78
CA GLN A 83 -10.91 12.21 -1.93
C GLN A 83 -10.33 13.05 -0.77
N ARG A 84 -9.04 12.86 -0.48
CA ARG A 84 -8.35 13.51 0.66
C ARG A 84 -6.87 13.73 0.39
N LEU A 85 -6.32 14.73 1.07
CA LEU A 85 -4.89 14.99 1.17
C LEU A 85 -4.39 14.42 2.50
N LEU A 86 -3.33 13.63 2.47
CA LEU A 86 -2.72 12.99 3.64
C LEU A 86 -1.33 13.58 3.93
N ARG A 87 -0.91 13.51 5.18
CA ARG A 87 0.46 13.80 5.64
C ARG A 87 0.94 12.67 6.54
N LEU A 88 2.06 12.06 6.13
CA LEU A 88 2.85 11.16 6.94
C LEU A 88 4.00 11.94 7.58
N SER A 89 4.04 11.98 8.91
CA SER A 89 5.15 12.61 9.64
C SER A 89 6.44 11.80 9.57
N THR A 90 7.57 12.44 9.86
CA THR A 90 8.88 11.77 10.02
C THR A 90 8.90 10.71 11.12
N SER A 91 7.97 10.77 12.08
CA SER A 91 7.76 9.75 13.12
C SER A 91 6.75 8.66 12.73
N GLY A 92 6.34 8.56 11.46
CA GLY A 92 5.45 7.51 10.97
C GLY A 92 3.96 7.69 11.27
N VAL A 93 3.54 8.84 11.80
CA VAL A 93 2.13 9.14 12.07
C VAL A 93 1.46 9.67 10.80
N LEU A 94 0.47 8.93 10.29
CA LEU A 94 -0.40 9.35 9.19
C LEU A 94 -1.56 10.22 9.70
N SER A 95 -1.85 11.31 9.00
CA SER A 95 -2.92 12.26 9.32
C SER A 95 -3.61 12.76 8.05
N GLU A 96 -4.89 13.12 8.14
CA GLU A 96 -5.60 13.81 7.07
C GLU A 96 -5.36 15.32 7.18
N VAL A 97 -4.86 15.93 6.09
CA VAL A 97 -4.64 17.38 6.00
C VAL A 97 -5.92 18.09 5.54
N ARG A 98 -6.65 17.47 4.61
CA ARG A 98 -7.87 18.02 4.03
C ARG A 98 -8.73 16.94 3.37
N LYS A 99 -10.04 16.99 3.62
CA LYS A 99 -11.06 16.29 2.84
C LYS A 99 -11.53 17.14 1.65
N PHE A 100 -11.90 16.47 0.56
CA PHE A 100 -12.58 17.08 -0.59
C PHE A 100 -14.00 16.52 -0.66
N ASP A 101 -14.99 17.41 -0.70
CA ASP A 101 -16.42 17.05 -0.83
C ASP A 101 -16.79 16.70 -2.29
N HIS A 102 -16.06 17.28 -3.24
CA HIS A 102 -16.16 17.01 -4.68
C HIS A 102 -14.77 17.11 -5.31
N GLY A 103 -14.51 16.25 -6.29
CA GLY A 103 -13.24 16.16 -6.99
C GLY A 103 -12.23 15.23 -6.31
N ASN A 104 -11.37 14.66 -7.13
CA ASN A 104 -10.32 13.73 -6.77
C ASN A 104 -8.97 14.47 -6.78
N PRO A 105 -8.26 14.58 -5.65
CA PRO A 105 -6.96 15.23 -5.59
C PRO A 105 -5.89 14.33 -6.23
N GLY A 106 -4.95 14.92 -6.95
CA GLY A 106 -3.86 14.24 -7.67
C GLY A 106 -2.49 14.81 -7.28
N GLY A 107 -1.76 15.34 -8.26
CA GLY A 107 -0.43 15.95 -8.05
C GLY A 107 -0.44 17.05 -6.98
N THR A 108 0.59 17.09 -6.14
CA THR A 108 0.79 18.15 -5.13
C THR A 108 2.10 18.91 -5.40
N ALA A 109 2.18 20.16 -4.94
CA ALA A 109 3.42 20.93 -4.89
C ALA A 109 3.44 21.82 -3.65
N ILE A 110 4.59 21.94 -2.98
CA ILE A 110 4.73 22.74 -1.75
C ILE A 110 5.61 23.96 -2.01
N HIS A 111 5.04 25.14 -1.83
CA HIS A 111 5.75 26.41 -2.04
C HIS A 111 6.64 26.78 -0.84
N ARG A 112 7.53 27.77 -1.02
CA ARG A 112 8.56 28.10 -0.02
C ARG A 112 8.05 28.66 1.30
N ASP A 113 6.79 29.09 1.36
CA ASP A 113 6.09 29.56 2.56
C ASP A 113 5.23 28.48 3.25
N GLY A 114 5.25 27.24 2.74
CA GLY A 114 4.49 26.12 3.30
C GLY A 114 3.07 25.95 2.74
N ARG A 115 2.62 26.81 1.81
CA ARG A 115 1.38 26.55 1.07
C ARG A 115 1.51 25.27 0.24
N ILE A 116 0.50 24.41 0.34
CA ILE A 116 0.37 23.18 -0.46
C ILE A 116 -0.64 23.48 -1.56
N TYR A 117 -0.21 23.30 -2.81
CA TYR A 117 -1.07 23.36 -3.98
C TYR A 117 -1.42 21.95 -4.41
N VAL A 118 -2.69 21.71 -4.71
CA VAL A 118 -3.19 20.39 -5.14
C VAL A 118 -3.89 20.53 -6.48
N ALA A 119 -3.47 19.76 -7.47
CA ALA A 119 -4.23 19.58 -8.71
C ALA A 119 -5.41 18.64 -8.43
N VAL A 120 -6.62 19.09 -8.74
CA VAL A 120 -7.87 18.35 -8.52
C VAL A 120 -8.56 18.14 -9.86
N ILE A 121 -9.10 16.94 -10.06
CA ILE A 121 -9.89 16.57 -11.24
C ILE A 121 -11.29 16.13 -10.81
N ALA A 122 -12.31 16.39 -11.62
CA ALA A 122 -13.69 16.05 -11.30
C ALA A 122 -14.51 15.69 -12.54
N ASP A 123 -15.72 15.18 -12.29
CA ASP A 123 -16.75 14.88 -13.29
C ASP A 123 -16.22 14.02 -14.46
N GLN A 124 -15.64 12.87 -14.13
CA GLN A 124 -15.07 11.92 -15.11
C GLN A 124 -14.05 12.60 -16.05
N PHE A 125 -13.08 13.29 -15.45
CA PHE A 125 -11.99 13.99 -16.14
C PHE A 125 -12.41 15.23 -16.97
N ALA A 126 -13.67 15.68 -16.87
CA ALA A 126 -14.17 16.82 -17.64
C ALA A 126 -13.84 18.20 -17.04
N ARG A 127 -13.53 18.28 -15.73
CA ARG A 127 -13.15 19.55 -15.06
C ARG A 127 -11.94 19.35 -14.16
N GLY A 128 -11.17 20.41 -13.94
CA GLY A 128 -10.08 20.41 -12.96
C GLY A 128 -9.71 21.82 -12.49
N TRP A 129 -9.05 21.91 -11.34
CA TRP A 129 -8.63 23.16 -10.72
C TRP A 129 -7.39 22.95 -9.84
N ILE A 130 -6.73 24.04 -9.46
CA ILE A 130 -5.73 24.05 -8.39
C ILE A 130 -6.38 24.65 -7.13
N VAL A 131 -6.08 24.09 -5.96
CA VAL A 131 -6.46 24.65 -4.64
C VAL A 131 -5.29 24.63 -3.67
#